data_AF-A0A376KLA9-F1
#
_entry.id   AF-A0A376KLA9-F1
#
_cell.length_a   1.000
_cell.length_b   1.000
_cell.length_c   1.000
_cell.angle_alpha   90.00
_cell.angle_beta   90.00
_cell.angle_gamma   90.00
#
_symmetry.space_group_name_H-M   'P 1'
#
loop_
_entity.id
_entity.type
_entity.pdbx_description
1 polymer ?
#
loop_
_entity_poly.entity_id
_entity_poly.type
_entity_poly.pdbx_seq_one_letter_code
_entity_poly.pdbx_strand_id
1 'polypeptide(L)'
;MAVISGPQDIEYIAEQEPEIHSGDAIAFVTAQEKIILQIQCRISDEERRGQLIHALAARIQSEFGVTAAIDLLPPTVFPEHPPASLPVRKRKNVIRRLMLQAFMCRNPWHESNCRGDGRYRVYR
;
A
#
# COMPACT_ATOMS: atom_id res chain seq x y z
N MET A 1 -18.88 4.93 13.99
CA MET A 1 -17.58 5.62 13.82
C MET A 1 -16.53 4.53 13.79
N ALA A 2 -16.02 4.17 12.61
CA ALA A 2 -14.94 3.20 12.52
C ALA A 2 -13.66 3.87 13.04
N VAL A 3 -13.14 3.38 14.15
CA VAL A 3 -11.85 3.83 14.66
C VAL A 3 -10.81 3.12 13.82
N ILE A 4 -9.94 3.88 13.12
CA ILE A 4 -8.78 3.29 12.45
C ILE A 4 -7.97 2.59 13.55
N SER A 5 -8.00 1.26 13.56
CA SER A 5 -7.23 0.42 14.47
C SER A 5 -5.79 0.28 13.97
N GLY A 6 -5.55 0.55 12.68
CA GLY A 6 -4.22 0.73 12.11
C GLY A 6 -4.21 0.75 10.58
N PRO A 7 -3.02 0.70 9.95
CA PRO A 7 -2.89 0.60 8.49
C PRO A 7 -3.64 -0.61 7.90
N GLN A 8 -3.88 -1.66 8.68
CA GLN A 8 -4.64 -2.84 8.23
C GLN A 8 -6.10 -2.53 7.86
N ASP A 9 -6.74 -1.53 8.46
CA ASP A 9 -8.11 -1.16 8.06
C ASP A 9 -8.14 -0.57 6.66
N ILE A 10 -7.10 0.21 6.30
CA ILE A 10 -6.95 0.80 4.98
C ILE A 10 -6.62 -0.27 3.94
N GLU A 11 -5.76 -1.23 4.30
CA GLU A 11 -5.53 -2.44 3.49
C GLU A 11 -6.85 -3.18 3.23
N TYR A 12 -7.67 -3.34 4.27
CA TYR A 12 -8.95 -4.04 4.15
C TYR A 12 -9.94 -3.34 3.20
N ILE A 13 -10.04 -2.01 3.25
CA ILE A 13 -10.89 -1.26 2.29
C ILE A 13 -10.40 -1.45 0.86
N ALA A 14 -9.09 -1.43 0.64
CA ALA A 14 -8.52 -1.68 -0.69
C ALA A 14 -8.81 -3.10 -1.17
N GLU A 15 -8.66 -4.10 -0.29
CA GLU A 15 -8.95 -5.52 -0.58
C GLU A 15 -10.46 -5.80 -0.85
N GLN A 16 -11.37 -4.85 -0.62
CA GLN A 16 -12.78 -4.99 -1.02
C GLN A 16 -13.03 -4.71 -2.51
N GLU A 17 -12.11 -4.03 -3.20
CA GLU A 17 -12.25 -3.78 -4.63
C GLU A 17 -11.99 -5.08 -5.40
N PRO A 18 -12.82 -5.41 -6.41
CA PRO A 18 -12.71 -6.68 -7.13
C PRO A 18 -11.40 -6.81 -7.91
N GLU A 19 -10.74 -5.69 -8.21
CA GLU A 19 -9.44 -5.65 -8.87
C GLU A 19 -8.24 -5.91 -7.93
N ILE A 20 -8.46 -6.03 -6.61
CA ILE A 20 -7.41 -6.16 -5.60
C ILE A 20 -7.60 -7.46 -4.81
N HIS A 21 -6.60 -8.32 -4.81
CA HIS A 21 -6.62 -9.53 -3.99
C HIS A 21 -6.09 -9.28 -2.58
N SER A 22 -6.53 -10.11 -1.63
CA SER A 22 -6.00 -10.05 -0.27
C SER A 22 -4.50 -10.29 -0.21
N GLY A 23 -3.75 -9.30 0.28
CA GLY A 23 -2.29 -9.30 0.31
C GLY A 23 -1.59 -8.58 -0.85
N ASP A 24 -2.34 -8.12 -1.84
CA ASP A 24 -1.82 -7.27 -2.92
C ASP A 24 -1.89 -5.78 -2.56
N ALA A 25 -2.53 -5.42 -1.45
CA ALA A 25 -2.57 -4.06 -0.91
C ALA A 25 -1.82 -3.96 0.42
N ILE A 26 -1.01 -2.91 0.56
CA ILE A 26 -0.17 -2.68 1.74
C ILE A 26 -0.22 -1.20 2.10
N ALA A 27 -0.65 -0.91 3.32
CA ALA A 27 -0.67 0.44 3.86
C ALA A 27 0.45 0.61 4.88
N PHE A 28 1.07 1.78 4.85
CA PHE A 28 2.06 2.19 5.83
C PHE A 28 2.05 3.70 6.01
N VAL A 29 2.51 4.15 7.17
CA VAL A 29 2.63 5.57 7.49
C VAL A 29 4.09 5.97 7.37
N THR A 30 4.33 7.08 6.68
CA THR A 30 5.66 7.67 6.55
C THR A 30 6.03 8.47 7.79
N ALA A 31 7.31 8.83 7.93
CA ALA A 31 7.75 9.73 9.00
C ALA A 31 7.11 11.13 8.96
N GLN A 32 6.51 11.52 7.83
CA GLN A 32 5.74 12.77 7.67
C GLN A 32 4.26 12.64 8.05
N GLU A 33 3.88 11.55 8.73
CA GLU A 33 2.47 11.27 9.09
C GLU A 33 1.55 11.12 7.87
N LYS A 34 2.11 10.95 6.67
CA LYS A 34 1.36 10.65 5.45
C LYS A 34 1.12 9.16 5.35
N ILE A 35 -0.12 8.80 5.05
CA ILE A 35 -0.53 7.43 4.79
C ILE A 35 -0.26 7.13 3.32
N ILE A 36 0.45 6.03 3.06
CA ILE A 36 0.69 5.52 1.72
C ILE A 36 0.08 4.13 1.63
N LEU A 37 -0.76 3.95 0.61
CA LEU A 37 -1.39 2.69 0.25
C LEU A 37 -0.82 2.23 -1.08
N GLN A 38 0.03 1.21 -1.04
CA GLN A 38 0.61 0.62 -2.23
C GLN A 38 -0.17 -0.63 -2.62
N ILE A 39 -0.54 -0.73 -3.89
CA ILE A 39 -1.41 -1.79 -4.39
C ILE A 39 -0.78 -2.39 -5.65
N GLN A 40 -0.53 -3.70 -5.64
CA GLN A 40 -0.21 -4.42 -6.86
C GLN A 40 -1.50 -4.65 -7.65
N CYS A 41 -1.60 -4.03 -8.81
CA CYS A 41 -2.81 -4.08 -9.61
C CYS A 41 -2.50 -4.53 -11.03
N ARG A 42 -3.34 -5.42 -11.58
CA ARG A 42 -3.21 -5.96 -12.95
C ARG A 42 -3.90 -5.08 -14.01
N ILE A 43 -4.46 -3.94 -13.61
CA ILE A 43 -5.11 -3.01 -14.54
C ILE A 43 -4.05 -2.39 -15.46
N SER A 44 -4.15 -2.71 -16.76
CA SER A 44 -3.35 -2.11 -17.82
C SER A 44 -3.87 -0.74 -18.27
N ASP A 45 -5.15 -0.47 -18.03
CA ASP A 45 -5.85 0.75 -18.46
C ASP A 45 -5.58 1.92 -17.50
N GLU A 46 -4.99 3.01 -18.01
CA GLU A 46 -4.63 4.18 -17.20
C GLU A 46 -5.84 4.95 -16.66
N GLU A 47 -6.95 5.00 -17.41
CA GLU A 47 -8.17 5.68 -16.99
C GLU A 47 -8.78 4.95 -15.78
N ARG A 48 -8.88 3.63 -15.87
CA ARG A 48 -9.40 2.79 -14.79
C ARG A 48 -8.50 2.80 -13.55
N ARG A 49 -7.18 2.89 -13.74
CA ARG A 49 -6.23 3.12 -12.63
C ARG A 49 -6.51 4.45 -11.92
N GLY A 50 -6.72 5.52 -12.67
CA GLY A 50 -7.06 6.84 -12.12
C GLY A 50 -8.38 6.81 -11.35
N GLN A 51 -9.41 6.17 -11.92
CA GLN A 51 -10.71 6.00 -11.26
C GLN A 51 -10.58 5.22 -9.95
N LEU A 52 -9.83 4.13 -9.93
CA LEU A 52 -9.58 3.33 -8.73
C LEU A 52 -8.88 4.14 -7.64
N ILE A 53 -7.85 4.91 -8.00
CA ILE A 53 -7.15 5.80 -7.07
C ILE A 53 -8.13 6.83 -6.48
N HIS A 54 -8.90 7.52 -7.32
CA HIS A 54 -9.84 8.52 -6.84
C HIS A 54 -10.94 7.92 -5.96
N ALA A 55 -11.49 6.77 -6.34
CA ALA A 55 -12.52 6.07 -5.59
C ALA A 55 -12.02 5.64 -4.21
N LEU A 56 -10.87 4.97 -4.15
CA LEU A 56 -10.26 4.53 -2.89
C LEU A 56 -9.87 5.70 -2.00
N ALA A 57 -9.26 6.76 -2.57
CA ALA A 57 -8.87 7.93 -1.78
C ALA A 57 -10.10 8.63 -1.18
N ALA A 58 -11.17 8.80 -1.97
CA ALA A 58 -12.42 9.38 -1.49
C ALA A 58 -13.09 8.50 -0.43
N ARG A 59 -13.05 7.17 -0.60
CA ARG A 59 -13.62 6.21 0.34
C ARG A 59 -12.87 6.24 1.67
N ILE A 60 -11.54 6.19 1.65
CA ILE A 60 -10.70 6.30 2.84
C ILE A 60 -10.94 7.64 3.55
N GLN A 61 -11.04 8.74 2.80
CA GLN A 61 -11.33 10.05 3.38
C GLN A 61 -12.73 10.11 4.00
N SER A 62 -13.74 9.54 3.36
CA SER A 62 -15.11 9.52 3.88
C SER A 62 -15.27 8.62 5.09
N GLU A 63 -14.57 7.48 5.12
CA GLU A 63 -14.72 6.45 6.14
C GLU A 63 -13.88 6.75 7.39
N PHE A 64 -12.68 7.30 7.17
CA PHE A 64 -11.67 7.48 8.20
C PHE A 64 -11.28 8.94 8.46
N GLY A 65 -11.71 9.89 7.61
CA GLY A 65 -11.35 11.31 7.76
C GLY A 65 -9.90 11.65 7.43
N VAL A 66 -9.16 10.73 6.81
CA VAL A 66 -7.73 10.88 6.47
C VAL A 66 -7.50 10.74 4.97
N THR A 67 -6.47 11.41 4.45
CA THR A 67 -6.09 11.29 3.05
C THR A 67 -4.93 10.30 2.91
N ALA A 68 -5.12 9.26 2.09
CA ALA A 68 -4.07 8.31 1.74
C ALA A 68 -3.57 8.56 0.32
N ALA A 69 -2.24 8.55 0.15
CA ALA A 69 -1.62 8.54 -1.18
C ALA A 69 -1.60 7.12 -1.71
N ILE A 70 -2.17 6.90 -2.90
CA ILE A 70 -2.32 5.56 -3.48
C ILE A 70 -1.28 5.37 -4.59
N ASP A 71 -0.46 4.33 -4.44
CA ASP A 71 0.63 3.97 -5.36
C ASP A 71 0.31 2.63 -6.03
N LEU A 72 -0.07 2.67 -7.32
CA LEU A 72 -0.42 1.48 -8.09
C LEU A 72 0.81 0.86 -8.76
N LEU A 73 1.15 -0.36 -8.35
CA LEU A 73 2.28 -1.09 -8.89
C LEU A 73 1.89 -1.97 -10.07
N PRO A 74 2.74 -2.04 -11.11
CA PRO A 74 2.54 -3.02 -12.16
C PRO A 74 2.69 -4.44 -11.60
N PRO A 75 1.99 -5.43 -12.18
CA PRO A 75 1.99 -6.79 -11.68
C PRO A 75 3.36 -7.47 -11.81
N THR A 76 4.26 -6.92 -12.64
CA THR A 76 5.63 -7.42 -12.87
C THR A 76 6.57 -7.25 -11.68
N VAL A 77 6.20 -6.47 -10.66
CA VAL A 77 7.04 -6.17 -9.49
C VAL A 77 7.15 -7.36 -8.54
N PHE A 78 6.18 -8.29 -8.55
CA PHE A 78 6.21 -9.48 -7.71
C PHE A 78 6.02 -10.72 -8.57
N PRO A 79 6.80 -11.78 -8.33
CA PRO A 79 6.45 -13.09 -8.88
C PRO A 79 5.07 -13.46 -8.34
N GLU A 80 4.15 -13.85 -9.23
CA GLU A 80 2.76 -14.27 -8.90
C GLU A 80 2.71 -15.35 -7.80
N HIS A 81 3.84 -16.02 -7.57
CA HIS A 81 4.03 -17.03 -6.56
C HIS A 81 5.29 -16.71 -5.75
N PRO A 82 5.20 -15.98 -4.62
CA PRO A 82 6.22 -16.12 -3.59
C PRO A 82 6.35 -17.62 -3.27
N PRO A 83 7.58 -18.14 -3.04
CA PRO A 83 7.86 -19.57 -3.07
C PRO A 83 6.80 -20.35 -2.30
N ALA A 84 6.12 -21.28 -2.99
CA ALA A 84 4.95 -22.00 -2.48
C ALA A 84 5.23 -22.75 -1.17
N SER A 85 6.51 -23.00 -0.88
CA SER A 85 7.03 -23.57 0.36
C SER A 85 6.90 -22.68 1.60
N LEU A 86 6.53 -21.40 1.47
CA LEU A 86 6.32 -20.50 2.61
C LEU A 86 4.86 -20.53 3.12
N PRO A 87 4.63 -20.55 4.45
CA PRO A 87 3.32 -20.31 5.05
C PRO A 87 2.72 -18.97 4.60
N VAL A 88 1.39 -18.89 4.45
CA VAL A 88 0.66 -17.67 4.03
C VAL A 88 1.08 -16.42 4.81
N ARG A 89 1.25 -16.54 6.13
CA ARG A 89 1.74 -15.45 7.01
C ARG A 89 3.16 -14.98 6.66
N LYS A 90 4.05 -15.89 6.25
CA LYS A 90 5.41 -15.53 5.81
C LYS A 90 5.41 -14.93 4.41
N ARG A 91 4.48 -15.34 3.53
CA ARG A 91 4.32 -14.75 2.19
C ARG A 91 3.92 -13.27 2.26
N LYS A 92 2.92 -12.92 3.09
CA LYS A 92 2.49 -11.51 3.28
C LYS A 92 3.66 -10.61 3.73
N ASN A 93 4.50 -11.10 4.64
CA ASN A 93 5.69 -10.36 5.09
C ASN A 93 6.76 -10.18 4.01
N VAL A 94 6.96 -11.18 3.15
CA VAL A 94 7.91 -11.08 2.01
C VAL A 94 7.40 -10.09 0.98
N ILE A 95 6.12 -10.17 0.60
CA ILE A 95 5.48 -9.21 -0.31
C ILE A 95 5.57 -7.80 0.27
N ARG A 96 5.25 -7.62 1.57
CA ARG A 96 5.41 -6.35 2.29
C ARG A 96 6.80 -5.76 2.19
N ARG A 97 7.82 -6.59 2.39
CA ARG A 97 9.21 -6.14 2.28
C ARG A 97 9.57 -5.72 0.85
N LEU A 98 9.14 -6.49 -0.15
CA LEU A 98 9.40 -6.22 -1.56
C LEU A 98 8.64 -4.97 -2.05
N MET A 99 7.39 -4.76 -1.61
CA MET A 99 6.59 -3.55 -1.86
C MET A 99 7.27 -2.30 -1.31
N LEU A 100 7.64 -2.31 -0.03
CA LEU A 100 8.37 -1.21 0.58
C LEU A 100 9.70 -0.92 -0.13
N GLN A 101 10.43 -1.96 -0.53
CA GLN A 101 11.68 -1.78 -1.28
C GLN A 101 11.43 -1.18 -2.67
N ALA A 102 10.41 -1.65 -3.39
CA ALA A 102 10.05 -1.11 -4.70
C ALA A 102 9.55 0.35 -4.60
N PHE A 103 8.80 0.68 -3.54
CA PHE A 103 8.43 2.06 -3.22
C PHE A 103 9.66 2.95 -3.05
N MET A 104 10.62 2.52 -2.23
CA MET A 104 11.87 3.25 -1.97
C MET A 104 12.71 3.45 -3.24
N CYS A 105 12.79 2.46 -4.12
CA CYS A 105 13.52 2.58 -5.38
C CYS A 105 12.84 3.52 -6.39
N ARG A 106 11.50 3.55 -6.43
CA ARG A 106 10.74 4.44 -7.34
C ARG A 106 10.65 5.88 -6.85
N ASN A 107 10.74 6.09 -5.54
CA ASN A 107 10.71 7.41 -4.93
C ASN A 107 12.04 7.70 -4.21
N PRO A 108 13.16 7.89 -4.95
CA PRO A 108 14.49 8.13 -4.36
C PRO A 108 14.61 9.49 -3.64
N TRP A 109 13.56 10.32 -3.64
CA TRP A 109 13.54 11.68 -3.10
C TRP A 109 12.41 11.93 -2.11
N HIS A 110 12.39 11.18 -1.02
CA HIS A 110 11.88 11.72 0.24
C HIS A 110 13.04 12.29 1.09
N GLU A 111 14.08 12.81 0.42
CA GLU A 111 15.29 13.41 1.01
C GLU A 111 15.03 14.81 1.59
N SER A 112 13.97 15.51 1.18
CA SER A 112 13.70 16.89 1.63
C SER A 112 13.26 17.02 3.10
N ASN A 113 13.18 15.93 3.87
CA ASN A 113 12.87 16.03 5.31
C ASN A 113 13.70 15.09 6.20
N CYS A 114 14.86 14.64 5.72
CA CYS A 114 15.85 13.89 6.52
C CYS A 114 16.60 14.81 7.51
N ARG A 115 15.85 15.52 8.35
CA ARG A 115 16.30 15.91 9.70
C ARG A 115 15.38 15.22 10.70
N GLY A 116 15.52 13.90 10.82
CA GLY A 116 14.73 13.13 11.79
C GLY A 116 14.79 11.62 11.60
N ASP A 117 15.85 11.01 12.12
CA ASP A 117 15.97 9.60 12.59
C ASP A 117 15.65 8.40 11.68
N GLY A 118 15.23 8.55 10.42
CA GLY A 118 15.20 7.42 9.46
C GLY A 118 14.36 6.19 9.87
N ARG A 119 13.50 6.31 10.89
CA ARG A 119 12.59 5.24 11.32
C ARG A 119 11.25 5.38 10.63
N TYR A 120 11.08 4.63 9.54
CA TYR A 120 9.74 4.26 9.11
C TYR A 120 9.09 3.46 10.25
N ARG A 121 8.05 4.01 10.90
CA ARG A 121 7.24 3.23 11.85
C ARG A 121 6.35 2.28 11.04
N VAL A 122 6.89 1.11 10.75
CA VAL A 122 6.07 -0.03 10.36
C VAL A 122 5.32 -0.45 11.63
N TYR A 123 4.06 -0.03 11.75
CA TYR A 123 3.18 -0.56 12.80
C TYR A 123 3.13 -2.08 12.61
N ARG A 124 3.51 -2.77 13.69
CA ARG A 124 3.72 -4.21 13.75
C ARG A 124 2.55 -4.85 14.47
#